data_AF-A0A7G8TG00-F1
#
_entry.id   AF-A0A7G8TG00-F1
#
_cell.length_a   1.000
_cell.length_b   1.000
_cell.length_c   1.000
_cell.angle_alpha   90.00
_cell.angle_beta   90.00
_cell.angle_gamma   90.00
#
_symmetry.space_group_name_H-M   'P 1'
#
loop_
_entity.id
_entity.type
_entity.pdbx_description
1 polymer ?
#
loop_
_entity_poly.entity_id
_entity_poly.type
_entity_poly.pdbx_seq_one_letter_code
_entity_poly.pdbx_strand_id
1 'polypeptide(L)' 'MTEIDPKMKDRFNSLSEDLKSEIMKQNVQIRSLQDLIHCLEKIVKEG' A
#
# COMPACT_ATOMS: atom_id res chain seq x y z
N MET A 1 -5.25 -10.73 4.33
CA MET A 1 -6.24 -9.84 3.67
C MET A 1 -5.79 -8.41 3.92
N THR A 2 -5.35 -7.72 2.88
CA THR A 2 -4.95 -6.31 2.97
C THR A 2 -6.22 -5.45 3.01
N GLU A 3 -6.42 -4.70 4.08
CA GLU A 3 -7.57 -3.79 4.20
C GLU A 3 -7.11 -2.36 3.93
N ILE A 4 -7.70 -1.75 2.92
CA ILE A 4 -7.40 -0.38 2.50
C ILE A 4 -8.63 0.46 2.77
N ASP A 5 -8.46 1.51 3.57
CA ASP A 5 -9.54 2.44 3.86
C ASP A 5 -10.07 3.06 2.56
N PRO A 6 -11.40 3.19 2.38
CA PRO A 6 -11.97 3.77 1.16
C PRO A 6 -11.39 5.14 0.81
N LYS A 7 -10.97 5.93 1.80
CA LYS A 7 -10.30 7.22 1.58
C LYS A 7 -8.90 7.09 0.98
N MET A 8 -8.22 5.98 1.27
CA MET A 8 -6.89 5.65 0.74
C MET A 8 -6.98 4.82 -0.54
N LYS A 9 -8.12 4.20 -0.83
CA LYS A 9 -8.36 3.37 -2.02
C LYS A 9 -8.13 4.12 -3.32
N ASP A 10 -8.45 5.41 -3.35
CA ASP A 10 -8.20 6.29 -4.50
C ASP A 10 -6.69 6.47 -4.75
N ARG A 11 -5.93 6.75 -3.69
CA ARG A 11 -4.46 6.83 -3.74
C ARG A 11 -3.82 5.50 -4.09
N PHE A 12 -4.32 4.40 -3.54
CA PHE A 12 -3.87 3.06 -3.86
C PHE A 12 -4.12 2.72 -5.33
N ASN A 13 -5.29 3.08 -5.87
CA ASN A 13 -5.61 2.90 -7.28
C ASN A 13 -4.72 3.72 -8.21
N SER A 14 -4.22 4.87 -7.75
CA SER A 14 -3.25 5.68 -8.47
C SER A 14 -1.84 5.08 -8.52
N LEU A 15 -1.53 4.04 -7.75
CA LEU A 15 -0.25 3.34 -7.79
C LEU A 15 -0.17 2.36 -8.97
N SER A 16 1.07 2.06 -9.39
CA SER A 16 1.37 1.02 -10.38
C SER A 16 0.95 -0.37 -9.90
N GLU A 17 0.66 -1.29 -10.83
CA GLU A 17 0.23 -2.66 -10.51
C GLU A 17 1.26 -3.45 -9.69
N ASP A 18 2.55 -3.18 -9.89
CA ASP A 18 3.64 -3.76 -9.10
C ASP A 18 3.53 -3.40 -7.62
N LEU A 19 3.40 -2.11 -7.31
CA LEU A 19 3.25 -1.64 -5.93
C LEU A 19 1.98 -2.19 -5.29
N LYS A 20 0.87 -2.25 -6.04
CA LYS A 20 -0.38 -2.86 -5.54
C LYS A 20 -0.16 -4.33 -5.18
N SER A 21 0.51 -5.07 -6.05
CA SER A 21 0.82 -6.49 -5.85
C SER A 21 1.71 -6.70 -4.61
N GLU A 22 2.75 -5.90 -4.46
CA GLU A 22 3.65 -5.95 -3.30
C GLU A 22 2.93 -5.58 -1.99
N ILE A 23 2.09 -4.55 -2.00
CA ILE A 23 1.25 -4.18 -0.84
C ILE A 23 0.26 -5.30 -0.49
N MET A 24 -0.31 -5.98 -1.49
CA MET A 24 -1.19 -7.13 -1.27
C MET A 24 -0.44 -8.32 -0.66
N LYS A 25 0.82 -8.55 -1.05
CA LYS A 25 1.68 -9.60 -0.46
C LYS A 25 2.03 -9.30 0.99
N GLN A 26 2.24 -8.03 1.35
CA GLN A 26 2.63 -7.62 2.71
C GLN A 26 1.49 -7.75 3.75
N ASN A 27 0.23 -8.02 3.35
CA ASN A 27 -0.91 -8.17 4.28
C ASN A 27 -1.08 -6.99 5.25
N VAL A 28 -0.84 -5.77 4.78
CA VAL A 28 -0.88 -4.55 5.60
C VAL A 28 -2.29 -3.97 5.70
N GLN A 29 -2.55 -3.18 6.74
CA GLN A 29 -3.79 -2.41 6.86
C GLN A 29 -3.47 -0.92 6.65
N ILE A 30 -3.97 -0.35 5.56
CA ILE A 30 -3.73 1.05 5.23
C ILE A 30 -4.93 1.87 5.67
N ARG A 31 -4.82 2.45 6.87
CA ARG A 31 -5.84 3.32 7.46
C ARG A 31 -5.51 4.79 7.31
N SER A 32 -4.22 5.10 7.24
CA SER A 32 -3.72 6.46 7.09
C SER A 32 -2.68 6.57 5.98
N LEU A 33 -2.42 7.81 5.57
CA LEU A 33 -1.43 8.13 4.55
C LEU A 33 -0.01 7.73 5.00
N GLN A 34 0.28 7.82 6.30
CA GLN A 34 1.54 7.33 6.88
C GLN A 34 1.71 5.81 6.78
N ASP A 35 0.65 5.01 6.93
CA ASP A 35 0.73 3.55 6.70
C ASP A 35 1.08 3.26 5.25
N LEU A 36 0.45 3.98 4.32
CA LEU A 36 0.74 3.87 2.89
C LEU A 36 2.21 4.22 2.60
N ILE A 37 2.70 5.33 3.15
CA ILE A 37 4.10 5.77 2.95
C ILE A 37 5.07 4.72 3.51
N HIS A 38 4.88 4.26 4.76
CA HIS A 38 5.76 3.25 5.34
C HIS A 38 5.77 1.93 4.56
N CYS A 39 4.60 1.49 4.07
CA CYS A 39 4.53 0.31 3.22
C CYS A 39 5.28 0.52 1.90
N LEU A 40 5.08 1.65 1.25
CA LEU A 40 5.78 1.98 0.01
C LEU A 40 7.30 2.06 0.23
N GLU A 41 7.75 2.74 1.28
CA GLU A 41 9.17 2.81 1.63
C GLU A 41 9.76 1.43 1.90
N LYS A 42 9.04 0.58 2.62
CA LYS A 42 9.50 -0.78 2.91
C LYS A 42 9.63 -1.60 1.62
N ILE A 43 8.64 -1.52 0.72
CA ILE A 43 8.68 -2.20 -0.58
C ILE A 43 9.85 -1.69 -1.44
N VAL A 44 10.05 -0.38 -1.51
CA VAL A 44 11.14 0.23 -2.30
C VAL A 44 12.51 -0.05 -1.68
N LYS A 45 12.59 -0.27 -0.37
CA LYS A 45 13.85 -0.55 0.32
C LYS A 45 14.23 -2.04 0.34
N GLU A 46 13.24 -2.92 0.24
CA GLU A 46 13.43 -4.37 0.13
C GLU A 46 13.56 -4.88 -1.32
N GLY A 47 13.08 -4.11 -2.31
CA GLY A 47 13.23 -4.39 -3.75
C GLY A 47 14.46 -3.74 -4.38
#